data_AF-A0A7K4QB01-F1
#
_entry.id   AF-A0A7K4QB01-F1
#
_cell.length_a   1.000
_cell.length_b   1.000
_cell.length_c   1.000
_cell.angle_alpha   90.00
_cell.angle_beta   90.00
_cell.angle_gamma   90.00
#
_symmetry.space_group_name_H-M   'P 1'
#
loop_
_entity.id
_entity.type
_entity.pdbx_description
1 polymer ?
#
loop_
_entity_poly.entity_id
_entity_poly.type
_entity_poly.pdbx_seq_one_letter_code
_entity_poly.pdbx_strand_id
1 'polypeptide(L)'
;ELRRAPHCSPDLVPERKRTMPTNPAKFFQRPFRTVSQHPIRDRVIHLLALKNYKKAELLSHLEREGIVEKDKESLGEILQEVANLDANDNSFSLKEHFYRDIEEEWLGYSERERQTSEVTLSQ
;
A
#
# COMPACT_ATOMS: atom_id res chain seq x y z
N GLU A 1 18.02 -16.66 -78.94
CA GLU A 1 17.17 -17.85 -78.76
C GLU A 1 17.06 -18.19 -77.27
N LEU A 2 15.81 -18.34 -76.80
CA LEU A 2 15.32 -19.18 -75.67
C LEU A 2 15.95 -18.92 -74.28
N ARG A 3 15.38 -18.15 -73.34
CA ARG A 3 14.01 -18.07 -72.79
C ARG A 3 13.43 -19.43 -72.35
N ARG A 4 13.55 -19.75 -71.06
CA ARG A 4 12.56 -20.54 -70.29
C ARG A 4 12.73 -20.34 -68.77
N ALA A 5 11.76 -19.65 -68.17
CA ALA A 5 11.30 -19.95 -66.82
C ALA A 5 10.24 -21.07 -66.91
N PRO A 6 9.93 -21.80 -65.82
CA PRO A 6 8.71 -21.42 -65.10
C PRO A 6 8.74 -21.66 -63.57
N HIS A 7 8.05 -20.76 -62.87
CA HIS A 7 7.13 -21.00 -61.75
C HIS A 7 7.30 -22.26 -60.88
N CYS A 8 7.53 -22.06 -59.58
CA CYS A 8 6.72 -22.71 -58.55
C CYS A 8 6.75 -21.89 -57.25
N SER A 9 5.57 -21.35 -56.90
CA SER A 9 5.20 -20.73 -55.64
C SER A 9 4.93 -21.78 -54.55
N PRO A 10 4.38 -21.39 -53.39
CA PRO A 10 5.01 -20.85 -52.20
C PRO A 10 5.20 -21.96 -51.15
N ASP A 11 6.35 -22.00 -50.46
CA ASP A 11 6.45 -22.89 -49.29
C ASP A 11 5.62 -22.29 -48.16
N LEU A 12 4.48 -22.94 -47.95
CA LEU A 12 3.55 -22.66 -46.89
C LEU A 12 4.22 -22.96 -45.55
N VAL A 13 3.85 -22.15 -44.57
CA VAL A 13 3.94 -22.37 -43.12
C VAL A 13 5.23 -21.88 -42.45
N PRO A 14 5.19 -20.74 -41.75
CA PRO A 14 6.13 -20.48 -40.67
C PRO A 14 5.90 -21.56 -39.62
N GLU A 15 6.87 -22.45 -39.44
CA GLU A 15 6.83 -23.47 -38.41
C GLU A 15 6.65 -22.77 -37.06
N ARG A 16 5.42 -22.89 -36.56
CA ARG A 16 5.00 -22.46 -35.23
C ARG A 16 5.85 -23.21 -34.21
N LYS A 17 7.01 -22.66 -33.85
CA LYS A 17 7.63 -22.89 -32.55
C LYS A 17 6.70 -22.23 -31.53
N ARG A 18 5.65 -22.96 -31.20
CA ARG A 18 4.73 -22.66 -30.10
C ARG A 18 5.47 -22.94 -28.80
N THR A 19 6.41 -22.08 -28.44
CA THR A 19 6.83 -21.90 -27.06
C THR A 19 6.23 -20.57 -26.65
N MET A 20 5.14 -20.70 -25.89
CA MET A 20 4.32 -19.60 -25.40
C MET A 20 5.21 -18.48 -24.89
N PRO A 21 4.88 -17.19 -25.16
CA PRO A 21 5.49 -16.12 -24.41
C PRO A 21 5.17 -16.41 -22.95
N THR A 22 6.19 -16.69 -22.14
CA THR A 22 6.08 -16.78 -20.69
C THR A 22 5.74 -15.37 -20.24
N ASN A 23 4.46 -15.06 -20.36
CA ASN A 23 3.84 -13.83 -19.99
C ASN A 23 3.99 -13.71 -18.47
N PRO A 24 4.81 -12.78 -17.95
CA PRO A 24 4.88 -12.55 -16.53
C PRO A 24 3.61 -11.87 -15.97
N ALA A 25 2.53 -11.71 -16.77
CA ALA A 25 1.25 -11.15 -16.31
C ALA A 25 0.42 -12.08 -15.38
N LYS A 26 1.08 -12.84 -14.51
CA LYS A 26 0.42 -13.51 -13.37
C LYS A 26 1.13 -13.34 -12.04
N PHE A 27 2.23 -12.60 -11.99
CA PHE A 27 2.51 -11.84 -10.78
C PHE A 27 1.62 -10.60 -10.83
N PHE A 28 0.35 -10.76 -10.48
CA PHE A 28 -0.38 -9.65 -9.87
C PHE A 28 0.30 -9.40 -8.52
N GLN A 29 1.52 -8.87 -8.58
CA GLN A 29 2.05 -8.00 -7.57
C GLN A 29 0.94 -6.97 -7.42
N ARG A 30 0.12 -7.11 -6.38
CA ARG A 30 -0.54 -5.93 -5.82
C ARG A 30 0.62 -4.93 -5.73
N PRO A 31 0.55 -3.77 -6.41
CA PRO A 31 1.59 -2.78 -6.22
C PRO A 31 1.54 -2.49 -4.74
N PHE A 32 2.51 -3.02 -4.00
CA PHE A 32 2.56 -2.84 -2.55
C PHE A 32 2.73 -1.34 -2.38
N ARG A 33 1.64 -0.68 -2.00
CA ARG A 33 1.62 0.78 -1.87
C ARG A 33 2.65 1.09 -0.80
N THR A 34 3.64 1.89 -1.16
CA THR A 34 4.59 2.38 -0.16
C THR A 34 3.79 3.18 0.88
N VAL A 35 4.22 3.22 2.13
CA VAL A 35 3.46 3.92 3.18
C VAL A 35 3.15 5.36 2.77
N SER A 36 4.09 5.99 2.08
CA SER A 36 3.99 7.31 1.45
C SER A 36 2.89 7.47 0.37
N GLN A 37 2.31 6.38 -0.14
CA GLN A 37 1.20 6.38 -1.10
C GLN A 37 -0.17 6.31 -0.41
N HIS A 38 -0.24 5.89 0.85
CA HIS A 38 -1.50 5.86 1.59
C HIS A 38 -1.89 7.27 2.03
N PRO A 39 -3.19 7.61 2.08
CA PRO A 39 -3.64 8.89 2.60
C PRO A 39 -3.21 9.04 4.05
N ILE A 40 -2.96 10.27 4.48
CA ILE A 40 -2.53 10.57 5.85
C ILE A 40 -3.49 9.97 6.90
N ARG A 41 -4.78 9.95 6.59
CA ARG A 41 -5.84 9.32 7.40
C ARG A 41 -5.55 7.86 7.72
N ASP A 42 -5.27 7.05 6.68
CA ASP A 42 -4.93 5.63 6.85
C ASP A 42 -3.68 5.46 7.70
N ARG A 43 -2.63 6.25 7.44
CA ARG A 43 -1.39 6.15 8.23
C ARG A 43 -1.64 6.42 9.71
N VAL A 44 -2.45 7.42 10.02
CA VAL A 44 -2.82 7.75 11.40
C VAL A 44 -3.63 6.62 12.04
N ILE A 45 -4.60 6.04 11.30
CA ILE A 45 -5.37 4.88 11.76
C ILE A 45 -4.43 3.73 12.13
N HIS A 46 -3.50 3.40 11.24
CA HIS A 46 -2.52 2.35 11.43
C HIS A 46 -1.60 2.64 12.64
N LEU A 47 -1.12 3.88 12.80
CA LEU A 47 -0.31 4.23 13.97
C LEU A 47 -1.10 4.07 15.28
N LEU A 48 -2.34 4.56 15.32
CA LEU A 48 -3.17 4.50 16.51
C LEU A 48 -3.68 3.08 16.84
N ALA A 49 -3.69 2.19 15.84
CA ALA A 49 -4.00 0.77 16.04
C ALA A 49 -2.95 0.05 16.89
N LEU A 50 -1.69 0.47 16.81
CA LEU A 50 -0.59 -0.10 17.59
C LEU A 50 -0.69 0.29 19.06
N LYS A 51 -0.93 1.57 19.31
CA LYS A 51 -1.06 2.14 20.65
C LYS A 51 -1.66 3.54 20.59
N ASN A 52 -1.99 4.06 21.76
CA ASN A 52 -2.35 5.46 21.91
C ASN A 52 -1.10 6.32 21.63
N TYR A 53 -1.22 7.31 20.75
CA TYR A 53 -0.13 8.23 20.42
C TYR A 53 -0.50 9.67 20.75
N LYS A 54 0.50 10.48 21.11
CA LYS A 54 0.35 11.93 21.28
C LYS A 54 0.48 12.63 19.93
N LYS A 55 -0.12 13.82 19.78
CA LYS A 55 -0.02 14.62 18.55
C LYS A 55 1.42 14.87 18.13
N ALA A 56 2.32 15.17 19.08
CA ALA A 56 3.73 15.42 18.80
C ALA A 56 4.44 14.17 18.26
N GLU A 57 4.19 13.00 18.86
CA GLU A 57 4.78 11.73 18.43
C GLU A 57 4.29 11.33 17.03
N LEU A 58 3.00 11.52 16.74
CA LEU A 58 2.43 11.30 15.41
C LEU A 58 3.09 12.22 14.39
N LEU A 59 3.19 13.51 14.69
CA LEU A 59 3.82 14.49 13.81
C LEU A 59 5.26 14.08 13.49
N SER A 60 6.06 13.76 14.51
CA SER A 60 7.45 13.33 14.32
C SER A 60 7.56 12.00 13.56
N HIS A 61 6.61 11.08 13.73
CA HIS A 61 6.58 9.84 12.94
C HIS A 61 6.32 10.15 11.46
N LEU A 62 5.26 10.90 11.19
CA LEU A 62 4.83 11.28 9.84
C LEU A 62 5.87 12.17 9.12
N GLU A 63 6.59 13.02 9.85
CA GLU A 63 7.70 13.82 9.33
C GLU A 63 8.84 12.95 8.81
N ARG A 64 9.19 11.87 9.52
CA ARG A 64 10.18 10.90 9.02
C ARG A 64 9.70 10.16 7.77
N GLU A 65 8.39 9.96 7.64
CA GLU A 65 7.77 9.35 6.45
C GLU A 65 7.66 10.31 5.25
N GLY A 66 8.00 11.59 5.43
CA GLY A 66 7.93 12.60 4.37
C GLY A 66 6.53 13.17 4.16
N ILE A 67 5.76 13.38 5.24
CA ILE A 67 4.48 14.10 5.17
C ILE A 67 4.66 15.55 4.68
N VAL A 68 3.74 16.01 3.83
CA VAL A 68 3.72 17.41 3.36
C VAL A 68 3.03 18.33 4.39
N GLU A 69 3.37 19.62 4.40
CA GLU A 69 2.82 20.59 5.36
C GLU A 69 1.28 20.65 5.33
N LYS A 70 0.68 20.52 4.15
CA LYS A 70 -0.78 20.44 3.96
C LYS A 70 -1.43 19.28 4.72
N ASP A 71 -0.75 18.15 4.83
CA ASP A 71 -1.28 17.02 5.59
C ASP A 71 -1.04 17.23 7.09
N LYS A 72 -0.02 18.01 7.50
CA LYS A 72 0.20 18.39 8.92
C LYS A 72 -0.88 19.32 9.45
N GLU A 73 -1.34 20.29 8.65
CA GLU A 73 -2.49 21.15 9.02
C GLU A 73 -3.77 20.31 9.14
N SER A 74 -4.00 19.39 8.20
CA SER A 74 -5.17 18.48 8.19
C SER A 74 -5.11 17.42 9.28
N LEU A 75 -3.92 17.08 9.79
CA LEU A 75 -3.71 16.03 10.81
C LEU A 75 -4.57 16.26 12.07
N GLY A 76 -4.74 17.52 12.48
CA GLY A 76 -5.55 17.85 13.66
C GLY A 76 -7.04 17.54 13.48
N GLU A 77 -7.56 17.74 12.28
CA GLU A 77 -8.96 17.43 11.93
C GLU A 77 -9.14 15.92 11.76
N ILE A 78 -8.21 15.27 11.07
CA ILE A 78 -8.18 13.81 10.89
C ILE A 78 -8.15 13.11 12.24
N LEU A 79 -7.32 13.57 13.18
CA LEU A 79 -7.24 12.97 14.51
C LEU A 79 -8.54 13.07 15.29
N GLN A 80 -9.29 14.16 15.16
CA GLN A 80 -10.61 14.29 15.79
C GLN A 80 -11.65 13.37 15.13
N GLU A 81 -11.51 13.13 13.82
CA GLU A 81 -12.39 12.22 13.08
C GLU A 81 -12.11 10.76 13.41
N VAL A 82 -10.84 10.33 13.40
CA VAL A 82 -10.45 8.92 13.52
C VAL A 82 -10.16 8.46 14.94
N ALA A 83 -9.87 9.39 15.84
CA ALA A 83 -9.42 9.10 17.19
C ALA A 83 -10.24 9.84 18.26
N ASN A 84 -10.20 9.34 19.49
CA ASN A 84 -10.69 10.02 20.67
C ASN A 84 -9.51 10.69 21.37
N LEU A 85 -9.62 11.99 21.65
CA LEU A 85 -8.64 12.71 22.46
C LEU A 85 -8.92 12.43 23.94
N ASP A 86 -7.97 11.79 24.61
CA ASP A 86 -7.98 11.66 26.06
C ASP A 86 -7.48 12.96 26.70
N ALA A 87 -8.34 13.61 27.47
CA ALA A 87 -8.03 14.88 28.13
C ALA A 87 -7.05 14.73 29.31
N ASN A 88 -6.81 13.52 29.81
CA ASN A 88 -5.94 13.27 30.96
C ASN A 88 -4.48 13.19 30.53
N ASP A 89 -4.18 12.45 29.46
CA ASP A 89 -2.80 12.24 28.97
C ASP A 89 -2.49 12.99 27.66
N ASN A 90 -3.49 13.66 27.07
CA ASN A 90 -3.41 14.30 25.75
C ASN A 90 -2.99 13.29 24.66
N SER A 91 -3.48 12.07 24.81
CA SER A 91 -3.22 10.95 23.91
C SER A 91 -4.43 10.68 23.04
N PHE A 92 -4.19 10.31 21.79
CA PHE A 92 -5.21 9.95 20.83
C PHE A 92 -5.34 8.43 20.83
N SER A 93 -6.57 7.92 20.95
CA SER A 93 -6.89 6.49 20.85
C SER A 93 -7.76 6.24 19.63
N LEU A 94 -7.48 5.18 18.86
CA LEU A 94 -8.24 4.87 17.66
C LEU A 94 -9.71 4.56 18.03
N LYS A 95 -10.67 5.04 17.23
CA LYS A 95 -12.07 4.65 17.40
C LYS A 95 -12.27 3.22 16.88
N GLU A 96 -13.05 2.43 17.61
CA GLU A 96 -13.29 1.00 17.32
C GLU A 96 -13.71 0.71 15.87
N HIS A 97 -14.50 1.58 15.26
CA HIS A 97 -14.98 1.39 13.89
C HIS A 97 -13.89 1.52 12.81
N PHE A 98 -12.72 2.08 13.12
CA PHE A 98 -11.59 2.14 12.19
C PHE A 98 -10.69 0.91 12.28
N TYR A 99 -10.87 0.04 13.27
CA TYR A 99 -10.05 -1.17 13.36
C TYR A 99 -10.26 -2.09 12.16
N ARG A 100 -11.49 -2.10 11.60
CA ARG A 100 -11.81 -2.82 10.36
C ARG A 100 -11.11 -2.28 9.10
N ASP A 101 -10.62 -1.04 9.15
CA ASP A 101 -9.94 -0.37 8.04
C ASP A 101 -8.40 -0.58 8.12
N ILE A 102 -7.89 -1.29 9.14
CA ILE A 102 -6.47 -1.61 9.27
C ILE A 102 -6.10 -2.76 8.33
N GLU A 103 -5.02 -2.61 7.58
CA GLU A 103 -4.45 -3.64 6.71
C GLU A 103 -3.35 -4.43 7.46
N GLU A 104 -3.50 -5.77 7.53
CA GLU A 104 -2.53 -6.67 8.19
C GLU A 104 -1.13 -6.64 7.52
N GLU A 105 -1.08 -6.44 6.21
CA GLU A 105 0.16 -6.42 5.42
C GLU A 105 0.77 -5.01 5.29
N TRP A 106 0.48 -4.09 6.20
CA TRP A 106 1.02 -2.72 6.14
C TRP A 106 2.56 -2.74 6.10
N LEU A 107 3.14 -2.18 5.03
CA LEU A 107 4.59 -2.15 4.81
C LEU A 107 5.34 -1.18 5.72
N GLY A 108 4.62 -0.34 6.49
CA GLY A 108 5.20 0.61 7.45
C GLY A 108 5.40 0.05 8.84
N TYR A 109 4.81 -1.10 9.16
CA TYR A 109 5.03 -1.74 10.43
C TYR A 109 6.35 -2.50 10.40
N SER A 110 7.24 -2.16 11.33
CA SER A 110 8.35 -3.04 11.70
C SER A 110 7.77 -4.39 12.16
N GLU A 111 8.54 -5.48 12.07
CA GLU A 111 8.08 -6.82 12.48
C GLU A 111 7.45 -6.84 13.89
N ARG A 112 8.00 -6.04 14.83
CA ARG A 112 7.45 -5.84 16.17
C ARG A 112 6.10 -5.11 16.20
N GLU A 113 5.91 -4.16 15.28
CA GLU A 113 4.66 -3.41 15.14
C GLU A 113 3.58 -4.28 14.50
N ARG A 114 3.96 -5.15 13.56
CA ARG A 114 3.02 -6.14 12.97
C ARG A 114 2.43 -7.08 14.02
N GLN A 115 3.26 -7.61 14.92
CA GLN A 115 2.80 -8.42 16.04
C GLN A 115 1.86 -7.65 16.97
N THR A 116 2.09 -6.34 17.15
CA THR A 116 1.23 -5.49 17.99
C THR A 116 -0.12 -5.25 17.31
N SER A 117 -0.14 -4.94 16.01
CA SER A 117 -1.37 -4.75 15.23
C SER A 117 -2.24 -6.01 15.17
N GLU A 118 -1.63 -7.20 15.00
CA GLU A 118 -2.36 -8.47 14.95
C GLU A 118 -3.09 -8.76 16.27
N VAL A 119 -2.43 -8.46 17.40
CA VAL A 119 -3.00 -8.63 18.74
C VAL A 119 -4.15 -7.66 19.00
N THR A 120 -4.04 -6.40 18.57
CA THR A 120 -5.09 -5.39 18.76
C THR A 120 -6.30 -5.61 17.84
N LEU A 121 -6.10 -6.24 16.68
CA LEU A 121 -7.17 -6.63 15.76
C LEU A 121 -7.94 -7.89 16.18
N SER A 122 -7.39 -8.70 17.07
CA SER A 122 -7.97 -9.96 17.53
C SER A 122 -8.83 -9.84 18.81
N GLN A 123 -9.12 -8.62 19.29
CA GLN A 123 -9.90 -8.36 20.52
C GLN A 123 -11.40 -8.16 20.28
#